data_AF-A0A1X7FRL4-F1
#
_entry.id   AF-A0A1X7FRL4-F1
#
_cell.length_a   1.000
_cell.length_b   1.000
_cell.length_c   1.000
_cell.angle_alpha   90.00
_cell.angle_beta   90.00
_cell.angle_gamma   90.00
#
_symmetry.space_group_name_H-M   'P 1'
#
loop_
_entity.id
_entity.type
_entity.pdbx_description
1 polymer ?
#
loop_
_entity_poly.entity_id
_entity_poly.type
_entity_poly.pdbx_seq_one_letter_code
_entity_poly.pdbx_strand_id
1 'polypeptide(L)'
;MKIFTNALLVSVSASLLYIFIMFVAPMFLMMSGSSAFSSSPELFGHALYVLNIADQEFLSKATNLGLILSFMLGGVLYYGGHTLRNKRFHQSL
;
A
#
# COMPACT_ATOMS: atom_id res chain seq x y z
N MET A 1 23.57 -3.86 11.04
CA MET A 1 23.12 -2.81 10.09
C MET A 1 22.33 -3.34 8.88
N LYS A 2 22.76 -4.40 8.18
CA LYS A 2 22.12 -4.86 6.92
C LYS A 2 20.61 -5.20 7.03
N ILE A 3 20.16 -5.77 8.14
CA ILE A 3 18.74 -6.13 8.37
C ILE A 3 17.88 -4.86 8.43
N PHE A 4 18.32 -3.86 9.20
CA PHE A 4 17.60 -2.61 9.35
C PHE A 4 17.51 -1.82 8.03
N THR A 5 18.60 -1.72 7.28
CA THR A 5 18.60 -1.03 5.97
C THR A 5 17.69 -1.72 4.96
N ASN A 6 17.66 -3.06 4.97
CA ASN A 6 16.78 -3.81 4.08
C ASN A 6 15.31 -3.66 4.49
N ALA A 7 15.01 -3.64 5.79
CA ALA A 7 13.67 -3.36 6.30
C ALA A 7 13.19 -1.96 5.86
N LEU A 8 14.05 -0.95 5.97
CA LEU A 8 13.74 0.40 5.50
C LEU A 8 13.48 0.44 4.00
N LEU A 9 14.31 -0.24 3.20
CA LEU A 9 14.13 -0.28 1.75
C LEU A 9 12.78 -0.90 1.38
N VAL A 10 12.39 -2.02 1.99
CA VAL A 10 11.08 -2.65 1.76
C VAL A 10 9.94 -1.74 2.21
N SER A 11 10.10 -1.04 3.32
CA SER A 11 9.10 -0.07 3.83
C SER A 11 8.90 1.09 2.85
N VAL A 12 9.98 1.67 2.33
CA VAL A 12 9.93 2.73 1.31
C VAL A 12 9.32 2.20 0.01
N SER A 13 9.72 1.01 -0.44
CA SER A 13 9.14 0.39 -1.64
C SER A 13 7.64 0.15 -1.50
N ALA A 14 7.16 -0.28 -0.33
CA ALA A 14 5.74 -0.45 -0.05
C ALA A 14 4.97 0.89 -0.11
N SER A 15 5.53 1.96 0.45
CA SER A 15 4.96 3.31 0.34
C SER A 15 4.90 3.82 -1.11
N LEU A 16 5.95 3.58 -1.89
CA LEU A 16 5.98 3.93 -3.32
C LEU A 16 4.94 3.13 -4.11
N LEU A 17 4.79 1.84 -3.80
CA LEU A 17 3.77 0.99 -4.41
C LEU A 17 2.36 1.51 -4.09
N TYR A 18 2.10 1.96 -2.86
CA TYR A 18 0.83 2.57 -2.50
C TYR A 18 0.53 3.83 -3.34
N ILE A 19 1.51 4.73 -3.48
CA ILE A 19 1.36 5.92 -4.33
C ILE A 19 1.09 5.51 -5.79
N PHE A 20 1.83 4.53 -6.29
CA PHE A 20 1.68 4.03 -7.65
C PHE A 20 0.28 3.44 -7.89
N ILE A 21 -0.22 2.61 -6.97
CA ILE A 21 -1.59 2.05 -7.05
C ILE A 21 -2.62 3.18 -7.05
N MET A 22 -2.45 4.20 -6.21
CA MET A 22 -3.36 5.35 -6.15
C MET A 22 -3.40 6.14 -7.46
N PHE A 23 -2.32 6.12 -8.24
CA PHE A 23 -2.26 6.74 -9.55
C PHE A 23 -2.86 5.85 -10.65
N VAL A 24 -2.62 4.55 -10.60
CA VAL A 24 -2.98 3.61 -11.68
C VAL A 24 -4.38 3.01 -11.53
N ALA A 25 -4.85 2.75 -10.31
CA ALA A 25 -6.21 2.26 -10.04
C ALA A 25 -7.33 3.03 -10.76
N PRO A 26 -7.35 4.37 -10.77
CA PRO A 26 -8.38 5.12 -11.49
C PRO A 26 -8.29 4.99 -13.01
N MET A 27 -7.09 4.81 -13.58
CA MET A 27 -6.95 4.52 -15.02
C MET A 27 -7.62 3.19 -15.37
N PHE A 28 -7.38 2.15 -14.56
CA PHE A 28 -8.04 0.85 -14.75
C PHE A 28 -9.56 0.95 -14.57
N LEU A 29 -10.04 1.72 -13.58
CA LEU A 29 -11.47 1.93 -13.36
C LEU A 29 -12.13 2.65 -14.54
N MET A 30 -11.51 3.69 -15.09
CA MET A 30 -12.00 4.37 -16.29
C MET A 30 -12.02 3.44 -17.50
N MET A 31 -10.95 2.64 -17.71
CA MET A 31 -10.90 1.64 -18.78
C MET A 31 -11.98 0.56 -18.64
N SER A 32 -12.43 0.26 -17.42
CA SER A 32 -13.51 -0.72 -17.16
C SER A 32 -14.91 -0.20 -17.52
N GLY A 33 -15.04 1.06 -17.92
CA GLY A 33 -16.33 1.69 -18.23
C GLY A 33 -17.12 2.12 -16.98
N SER A 34 -16.49 2.12 -15.80
CA SER A 34 -17.11 2.62 -14.57
C SER A 34 -17.19 4.16 -14.62
N SER A 35 -18.39 4.70 -14.83
CA SER A 35 -18.62 6.15 -14.96
C SER A 35 -18.80 6.88 -13.62
N ALA A 36 -19.13 6.14 -12.55
CA ALA A 36 -19.30 6.69 -11.22
C ALA A 36 -18.77 5.71 -10.17
N PHE A 37 -17.68 6.07 -9.50
CA PHE A 37 -17.11 5.26 -8.41
C PHE A 37 -16.54 6.16 -7.32
N SER A 38 -17.01 5.98 -6.10
CA SER A 38 -16.52 6.73 -4.93
C SER A 38 -16.13 5.77 -3.81
N SER A 39 -14.91 5.88 -3.33
CA SER A 39 -14.34 5.05 -2.27
C SER A 39 -13.42 5.88 -1.39
N SER A 40 -13.74 5.93 -0.10
CA SER A 40 -12.93 6.58 0.93
C SER A 40 -12.94 5.73 2.20
N PRO A 41 -12.22 4.59 2.23
CA PRO A 41 -12.17 3.78 3.43
C PRO A 41 -11.43 4.54 4.53
N GLU A 42 -12.02 4.53 5.72
CA GLU A 42 -11.51 5.26 6.87
C GLU A 42 -10.96 4.32 7.93
N LEU A 43 -9.91 4.77 8.61
CA LEU A 43 -9.36 4.12 9.78
C LEU A 43 -9.15 5.19 10.86
N PHE A 44 -9.76 4.98 12.03
CA PHE A 44 -9.81 5.96 13.13
C PHE A 44 -10.36 7.35 12.71
N GLY A 45 -11.36 7.39 11.83
CA GLY A 45 -11.96 8.65 11.35
C GLY A 45 -11.09 9.42 10.35
N HIS A 46 -10.03 8.80 9.84
CA HIS A 46 -9.16 9.37 8.81
C HIS A 46 -9.17 8.49 7.56
N ALA A 47 -9.37 9.11 6.39
CA ALA A 47 -9.34 8.39 5.13
C ALA A 47 -7.95 7.76 4.90
N LEU A 48 -7.92 6.50 4.47
CA LEU A 48 -6.72 5.79 4.03
C LEU A 48 -6.34 6.24 2.63
N TYR A 49 -7.33 6.34 1.76
CA TYR A 49 -7.22 6.92 0.44
C TYR A 49 -8.57 7.52 0.05
N VAL A 50 -8.57 8.46 -0.89
CA VAL A 50 -9.81 8.97 -1.48
C VAL A 50 -9.74 8.74 -2.98
N LEU A 51 -10.75 8.09 -3.52
CA LEU A 51 -10.88 7.84 -4.94
C LEU A 51 -12.31 8.17 -5.34
N ASN A 52 -12.47 9.17 -6.20
CA ASN A 52 -13.76 9.60 -6.70
C ASN A 52 -13.67 9.78 -8.22
N ILE A 53 -14.55 9.13 -8.95
CA ILE A 53 -14.70 9.21 -10.40
C ILE A 53 -16.14 9.64 -10.63
N ALA A 54 -16.32 10.80 -11.27
CA ALA A 54 -17.62 11.34 -11.64
C ALA A 54 -17.55 11.84 -13.08
N ASP A 55 -18.24 11.14 -13.97
CA ASP A 55 -18.29 11.41 -15.41
C ASP A 55 -16.91 11.44 -16.07
N GLN A 56 -16.33 12.64 -16.27
CA GLN A 56 -15.02 12.86 -16.88
C GLN A 56 -13.98 13.36 -15.88
N GLU A 57 -14.38 13.66 -14.64
CA GLU A 57 -13.50 14.12 -13.60
C GLU A 57 -13.12 12.98 -12.67
N PHE A 58 -11.83 12.97 -12.32
CA PHE A 58 -11.24 11.98 -11.46
C PHE A 58 -10.44 12.66 -10.37
N LEU A 59 -10.71 12.29 -9.13
CA LEU A 59 -10.03 12.76 -7.93
C LEU A 59 -9.46 11.55 -7.19
N SER A 60 -8.13 11.40 -7.24
CA SER A 60 -7.38 10.50 -6.36
C SER A 60 -6.55 11.30 -5.40
N LYS A 61 -6.68 10.98 -4.12
CA LYS A 61 -5.87 11.55 -3.06
C LYS A 61 -5.23 10.44 -2.24
N ALA A 62 -3.93 10.28 -2.42
CA ALA A 62 -3.12 9.52 -1.48
C ALA A 62 -3.03 10.31 -0.16
N THR A 63 -3.50 9.73 0.93
CA THR A 63 -3.43 10.38 2.25
C THR A 63 -2.11 10.07 2.96
N ASN A 64 -1.73 10.92 3.91
CA ASN A 64 -0.59 10.69 4.78
C ASN A 64 -0.77 9.41 5.61
N LEU A 65 -2.00 9.12 6.06
CA LEU A 65 -2.27 7.92 6.85
C LEU A 65 -2.02 6.65 6.03
N GLY A 66 -2.53 6.59 4.80
CA GLY A 66 -2.27 5.47 3.89
C GLY A 66 -0.78 5.28 3.61
N LEU A 67 -0.02 6.38 3.48
CA LEU A 67 1.43 6.34 3.28
C LEU A 67 2.18 5.76 4.49
N ILE A 68 1.85 6.23 5.70
CA ILE A 68 2.46 5.78 6.95
C ILE A 68 2.14 4.29 7.19
N LEU A 69 0.89 3.89 6.97
CA LEU A 69 0.49 2.49 7.13
C LEU A 69 1.18 1.58 6.12
N SER A 70 1.34 2.03 4.87
CA SER A 70 2.08 1.29 3.84
C SER A 70 3.55 1.12 4.22
N PHE A 71 4.15 2.15 4.81
CA PHE A 71 5.52 2.08 5.33
C PHE A 71 5.62 1.04 6.46
N MET A 72 4.73 1.11 7.45
CA MET A 72 4.68 0.14 8.56
C MET A 72 4.46 -1.28 8.06
N LEU A 73 3.57 -1.47 7.08
CA LEU A 73 3.31 -2.75 6.42
C LEU A 73 4.57 -3.34 5.78
N GLY A 74 5.36 -2.53 5.06
CA GLY A 74 6.61 -3.02 4.48
C GLY A 74 7.61 -3.49 5.54
N GLY A 75 7.68 -2.80 6.68
CA GLY A 75 8.47 -3.24 7.82
C GLY A 75 7.99 -4.57 8.41
N VAL A 76 6.67 -4.69 8.66
CA VAL A 76 6.05 -5.92 9.15
C VAL A 76 6.26 -7.09 8.20
N LEU A 77 6.10 -6.88 6.89
CA LEU A 77 6.34 -7.90 5.87
C LEU A 77 7.79 -8.36 5.84
N TYR A 78 8.74 -7.44 5.96
CA TYR A 78 10.16 -7.79 5.99
C TYR A 78 10.50 -8.65 7.22
N TYR A 79 10.10 -8.21 8.42
CA TYR A 79 10.40 -8.95 9.66
C TYR A 79 9.60 -10.25 9.77
N GLY A 80 8.34 -10.26 9.35
CA GLY A 80 7.51 -11.45 9.28
C GLY A 80 8.11 -12.49 8.34
N GLY A 81 8.47 -12.09 7.12
CA GLY A 81 9.14 -12.95 6.14
C GLY A 81 10.50 -13.47 6.62
N HIS A 82 11.30 -12.61 7.26
CA HIS A 82 12.57 -13.01 7.86
C HIS A 82 12.39 -14.07 8.95
N THR A 83 11.41 -13.88 9.84
CA THR A 83 11.11 -14.80 10.95
C THR A 83 10.58 -16.15 10.44
N LEU A 84 9.68 -16.13 9.46
CA LEU A 84 9.15 -17.34 8.82
C LEU A 84 10.26 -18.13 8.11
N ARG A 85 11.15 -17.43 7.41
CA ARG A 85 12.29 -18.08 6.75
C ARG A 85 13.21 -18.74 7.77
N ASN A 86 13.51 -18.06 8.88
CA ASN A 86 14.38 -18.61 9.92
C ASN A 86 13.80 -19.87 10.58
N LYS A 87 12.49 -19.90 10.84
CA LYS A 87 11.80 -21.10 11.37
C LYS A 87 11.87 -22.28 10.41
N ARG A 88 11.78 -22.05 9.10
CA ARG A 88 11.80 -23.10 8.08
C ARG A 88 13.15 -23.84 7.99
N PHE A 89 14.26 -23.19 8.37
CA PHE A 89 15.59 -23.81 8.38
C PHE A 89 15.91 -24.60 9.66
N HIS A 90 15.16 -24.42 10.75
CA HIS A 90 15.34 -25.20 11.98
C HIS A 90 14.53 -26.50 12.02
N GLN A 91 13.64 -26.73 11.06
CA GLN A 91 12.88 -27.98 10.93
C GLN A 91 13.50 -28.97 9.91
N SER A 92 14.63 -28.62 9.30
CA SER A 92 15.31 -29.42 8.27
C SER A 92 16.65 -30.03 8.74
N LEU A 93 16.88 -30.08 10.05
CA LEU A 93 18.00 -30.73 10.74
C LEU A 93 17.42 -31.73 11.75
#